data_AF-A0AA87CSM1-F1
#
_entry.id   AF-A0AA87CSM1-F1
#
_cell.length_a   1.000
_cell.length_b   1.000
_cell.length_c   1.000
_cell.angle_alpha   90.00
_cell.angle_beta   90.00
_cell.angle_gamma   90.00
#
_symmetry.space_group_name_H-M   'P 1'
#
loop_
_entity.id
_entity.type
_entity.pdbx_description
1 polymer ?
#
loop_
_entity_poly.entity_id
_entity_poly.type
_entity_poly.pdbx_seq_one_letter_code
_entity_poly.pdbx_strand_id
1 'polypeptide(L)' 'MKLIIGYVLLMLIQGSAVPITEQIYTQQECESRAMQIMQVRDAEIVCGEVMR' A
#
# COMPACT_ATOMS: atom_id res chain seq x y z
N MET A 1 -16.13 -5.89 -15.25
CA MET A 1 -14.72 -5.52 -15.44
C MET A 1 -14.39 -4.53 -14.32
N LYS A 2 -13.57 -4.92 -13.33
CA LYS A 2 -13.19 -4.02 -12.23
C LYS A 2 -12.06 -3.14 -12.74
N LEU A 3 -12.22 -1.81 -12.71
CA LEU A 3 -11.18 -0.88 -13.17
C LEU A 3 -10.26 -0.57 -11.99
N ILE A 4 -9.04 -1.11 -12.01
CA ILE A 4 -8.00 -0.73 -11.06
C ILE A 4 -7.55 0.68 -11.44
N ILE A 5 -7.70 1.62 -10.50
CA ILE A 5 -7.30 3.02 -10.70
C ILE A 5 -5.92 3.32 -10.10
N GLY A 6 -5.38 2.40 -9.30
CA GLY A 6 -4.02 2.45 -8.78
C GLY A 6 -3.88 1.67 -7.48
N TYR A 7 -2.82 1.96 -6.73
CA TYR A 7 -2.43 1.24 -5.52
C TYR A 7 -2.22 2.21 -4.35
N VAL A 8 -2.58 1.77 -3.14
CA VAL A 8 -2.36 2.50 -1.88
C VAL A 8 -1.50 1.69 -0.93
N LEU A 9 -0.70 2.39 -0.12
CA LEU A 9 0.08 1.77 0.96
C LEU A 9 -0.83 1.46 2.13
N LEU A 10 -0.87 0.18 2.53
CA LEU A 10 -1.63 -0.31 3.67
C LEU A 10 -0.64 -0.86 4.72
N MET A 11 -0.84 -0.50 5.97
CA MET A 11 -0.16 -1.11 7.10
C MET A 11 -1.04 -2.21 7.69
N LEU A 12 -0.47 -3.38 7.93
CA LEU A 12 -1.15 -4.47 8.58
C LEU A 12 -0.94 -4.37 10.10
N ILE A 13 -2.04 -4.16 10.83
CA ILE A 13 -2.06 -4.09 12.29
C ILE A 13 -3.20 -4.96 12.77
N GLN A 14 -2.92 -5.96 13.60
CA GLN A 14 -3.94 -6.77 14.29
C GLN A 14 -5.01 -7.34 13.33
N GLY A 15 -4.60 -7.85 12.18
CA GLY A 15 -5.49 -8.40 11.16
C GLY A 15 -6.29 -7.37 10.35
N SER A 16 -6.05 -6.07 10.57
CA SER A 16 -6.63 -4.98 9.81
C SER A 16 -5.61 -4.37 8.86
N ALA A 17 -6.05 -3.97 7.67
CA ALA A 17 -5.25 -3.22 6.72
C ALA A 17 -5.67 -1.75 6.74
N VAL A 18 -4.78 -0.87 7.19
CA VAL A 18 -5.05 0.56 7.38
C VAL A 18 -4.22 1.39 6.40
N PRO A 19 -4.82 2.32 5.63
CA PRO A 19 -4.04 3.14 4.71
C PRO A 19 -3.07 4.04 5.46
N ILE A 20 -1.80 4.03 5.04
CA ILE A 20 -0.75 4.92 5.57
C ILE A 20 -0.95 6.33 5.01
N THR A 21 -1.41 6.41 3.75
CA THR A 21 -1.65 7.64 3.01
C THR A 21 -2.83 7.45 2.07
N GLU A 22 -3.55 8.52 1.74
CA GLU A 22 -4.60 8.50 0.69
C GLU A 22 -4.04 8.66 -0.74
N GLN A 23 -2.71 8.73 -0.88
CA GLN A 23 -2.08 8.87 -2.18
C GLN A 23 -2.18 7.58 -3.00
N ILE A 24 -2.61 7.73 -4.24
CA ILE A 24 -2.69 6.64 -5.21
C ILE A 24 -1.40 6.62 -6.03
N TYR A 25 -0.82 5.43 -6.13
CA TYR A 25 0.43 5.15 -6.82
C TYR A 25 0.21 4.18 -7.98
N THR A 26 1.16 4.12 -8.90
CA THR A 26 1.35 2.92 -9.71
C THR A 26 1.79 1.74 -8.83
N GLN A 27 1.68 0.51 -9.33
CA GLN A 27 2.12 -0.67 -8.59
C GLN A 27 3.60 -0.58 -8.18
N GLN A 28 4.47 -0.25 -9.14
CA GLN A 28 5.91 -0.17 -8.92
C GLN A 28 6.29 0.88 -7.88
N GLU A 29 5.65 2.06 -7.92
CA GLU A 29 5.86 3.12 -6.93
C GLU A 29 5.42 2.68 -5.53
N CYS A 30 4.27 2.01 -5.43
CA CYS A 30 3.79 1.50 -4.16
C CYS A 30 4.75 0.47 -3.57
N GLU A 31 5.18 -0.52 -4.36
CA GLU A 31 6.09 -1.58 -3.91
C GLU A 31 7.46 -1.02 -3.50
N SER A 32 8.01 -0.07 -4.27
CA SER A 32 9.28 0.58 -3.94
C SER A 32 9.19 1.33 -2.60
N ARG A 33 8.09 2.05 -2.36
CA ARG A 33 7.85 2.76 -1.10
C ARG A 33 7.61 1.82 0.08
N ALA A 34 6.84 0.76 -0.12
CA ALA A 34 6.61 -0.26 0.90
C ALA A 34 7.94 -0.85 1.38
N MET A 35 8.83 -1.23 0.44
CA MET A 35 10.16 -1.73 0.76
C MET A 35 11.00 -0.71 1.54
N GLN A 36 11.01 0.57 1.12
CA GLN A 36 11.74 1.62 1.83
C GLN A 36 11.24 1.82 3.26
N ILE A 37 9.92 1.77 3.49
CA ILE A 37 9.34 1.90 4.83
C ILE A 37 9.72 0.70 5.70
N MET A 38 9.60 -0.52 5.17
CA MET A 38 9.93 -1.75 5.90
C MET A 38 11.42 -1.88 6.24
N GLN A 39 12.30 -1.21 5.49
CA GLN A 39 13.74 -1.15 5.83
C GLN A 39 14.04 -0.30 7.06
N VAL A 40 13.22 0.71 7.35
CA VAL A 40 13.46 1.67 8.44
C VAL A 40 12.48 1.52 9.61
N ARG A 41 11.39 0.78 9.42
CA ARG A 41 10.37 0.52 10.44
C ARG A 41 10.03 -0.96 10.47
N ASP A 42 9.92 -1.49 11.69
CA ASP A 42 9.37 -2.82 11.93
C ASP A 42 7.83 -2.77 11.82
N ALA A 43 7.35 -2.71 10.60
CA ALA A 43 5.93 -2.66 10.25
C ALA A 43 5.69 -3.48 8.99
N GLU A 44 4.56 -4.17 8.91
CA GLU A 44 4.20 -4.92 7.72
C GLU A 44 3.40 -4.02 6.78
N ILE A 45 4.00 -3.67 5.63
CA ILE A 45 3.42 -2.77 4.64
C ILE A 45 3.12 -3.53 3.35
N VAL A 46 1.90 -3.37 2.84
CA VAL A 46 1.43 -3.99 1.59
C VAL A 46 0.80 -2.97 0.65
N CYS A 47 0.72 -3.32 -0.63
CA CYS A 47 0.05 -2.52 -1.65
C CYS A 47 -1.37 -3.04 -1.89
N GLY A 48 -2.37 -2.21 -1.62
CA GLY A 48 -3.78 -2.51 -1.88
C GLY A 48 -4.25 -1.92 -3.20
N GLU A 49 -4.98 -2.70 -3.99
CA GLU A 49 -5.63 -2.21 -5.21
C GLU A 49 -6.78 -1.27 -4.86
N VAL A 50 -6.80 -0.11 -5.52
CA VAL A 50 -7.95 0.80 -5.49
C VAL A 50 -8.79 0.55 -6.73
N MET A 51 -10.07 0.27 -6.53
CA MET A 51 -11.04 0.03 -7.59
C MET A 51 -12.10 1.12 -7.58
N ARG A 52 -12.61 1.47 -8.78
CA ARG A 52 -13.74 2.38 -8.97
C ARG A 52 -14.95 1.65 -9.53
#